data_AF-A0A1C0VTA7-F1
#
_entry.id   AF-A0A1C0VTA7-F1
#
_cell.length_a   1.000
_cell.length_b   1.000
_cell.length_c   1.000
_cell.angle_alpha   90.00
_cell.angle_beta   90.00
_cell.angle_gamma   90.00
#
_symmetry.space_group_name_H-M   'P 1'
#
loop_
_entity.id
_entity.type
_entity.pdbx_description
1 polymer ?
#
loop_
_entity_poly.entity_id
_entity_poly.type
_entity_poly.pdbx_seq_one_letter_code
_entity_poly.pdbx_strand_id
1 'polypeptide(L)'
;MKFTKLQLCLSGIVLGLVTFATASAIANISVRAKHSGIESLVTSHKLSAGMLRPDKMVKQVYPKPKPSEPEEGPPITTTSGPDEMALAAHLQSLKVKMYGVYWCPYCHAQEELFGKEAFALIEYIECDRNGKNAQPKVCSAANITGYPTWEIKGTFYRGVQLLDELADASGYQGSRNFQHKFVDPEQDK
;
A
#
# COMPACT_ATOMS: atom_id res chain seq x y z
N MET A 1 -53.66 31.87 0.48
CA MET A 1 -54.05 31.80 1.90
C MET A 1 -55.25 30.87 2.04
N LYS A 2 -55.03 29.62 2.48
CA LYS A 2 -55.97 28.73 3.19
C LYS A 2 -55.22 27.42 3.44
N PHE A 3 -54.77 27.28 4.68
CA PHE A 3 -54.16 26.07 5.23
C PHE A 3 -55.26 25.07 5.56
N THR A 4 -55.11 23.83 5.12
CA THR A 4 -55.82 22.69 5.72
C THR A 4 -54.80 21.79 6.39
N LYS A 5 -54.81 21.84 7.72
CA LYS A 5 -54.11 20.92 8.62
C LYS A 5 -54.87 19.59 8.69
N LEU A 6 -54.09 18.58 9.10
CA LEU A 6 -54.45 17.53 10.05
C LEU A 6 -54.95 16.19 9.47
N GLN A 7 -54.03 15.23 9.42
CA GLN A 7 -54.32 13.91 9.98
C GLN A 7 -53.10 13.37 10.72
N LEU A 8 -53.28 13.26 12.04
CA LEU A 8 -52.45 12.54 13.00
C LEU A 8 -52.72 11.03 12.81
N CYS A 9 -51.67 10.23 12.59
CA CYS A 9 -51.68 8.82 12.98
C CYS A 9 -50.67 8.66 14.12
N LEU A 10 -51.23 8.68 15.34
CA LEU A 10 -50.60 8.14 16.55
C LEU A 10 -50.72 6.61 16.55
N SER A 11 -49.90 5.99 17.41
CA SER A 11 -49.76 4.55 17.71
C SER A 11 -48.78 3.83 16.78
N GLY A 12 -47.75 3.12 17.25
CA GLY A 12 -47.37 2.79 18.61
C GLY A 12 -45.90 2.39 18.68
N ILE A 13 -45.28 2.78 19.78
CA ILE A 13 -43.94 2.43 20.22
C ILE A 13 -43.96 0.93 20.59
N VAL A 14 -43.16 0.11 19.93
CA VAL A 14 -42.76 -1.20 20.47
C VAL A 14 -41.33 -1.07 20.95
N LEU A 15 -41.20 -0.72 22.23
CA LEU A 15 -39.94 -0.74 22.96
C LEU A 15 -39.61 -2.21 23.28
N GLY A 16 -38.99 -2.90 22.33
CA GLY A 16 -38.48 -4.26 22.52
C GLY A 16 -37.15 -4.23 23.28
N LEU A 17 -37.21 -4.15 24.61
CA LEU A 17 -36.09 -4.41 25.51
C LEU A 17 -35.67 -5.88 25.42
N VAL A 18 -34.70 -6.19 24.57
CA VAL A 18 -34.01 -7.48 24.60
C VAL A 18 -32.78 -7.32 25.47
N THR A 19 -32.92 -7.64 26.75
CA THR A 19 -31.79 -7.77 27.67
C THR A 19 -31.36 -9.23 27.70
N PHE A 20 -30.35 -9.58 26.89
CA PHE A 20 -29.60 -10.81 27.12
C PHE A 20 -28.33 -10.47 27.88
N ALA A 21 -28.46 -10.48 29.21
CA ALA A 21 -27.32 -10.75 30.07
C ALA A 21 -27.09 -12.27 30.07
N THR A 22 -25.86 -12.70 29.82
CA THR A 22 -25.07 -13.47 30.79
C THR A 22 -23.70 -13.80 30.22
N ALA A 23 -22.71 -13.51 31.05
CA ALA A 23 -21.30 -13.69 30.81
C ALA A 23 -20.95 -15.15 30.49
N SER A 24 -19.96 -15.36 29.63
CA SER A 24 -19.19 -16.59 29.60
C SER A 24 -17.70 -16.28 29.74
N ALA A 25 -17.10 -17.05 30.63
CA ALA A 25 -15.84 -16.81 31.31
C ALA A 25 -14.65 -16.64 30.36
N ILE A 26 -13.81 -15.64 30.68
CA ILE A 26 -12.45 -15.54 30.19
C ILE A 26 -11.63 -16.62 30.92
N ALA A 27 -11.32 -17.72 30.23
CA ALA A 27 -10.32 -18.67 30.70
C ALA A 27 -8.94 -18.06 30.42
N ASN A 28 -8.27 -17.58 31.47
CA ASN A 28 -6.86 -17.21 31.42
C ASN A 28 -6.01 -18.48 31.25
N ILE A 29 -5.64 -18.80 30.01
CA ILE A 29 -4.66 -19.83 29.72
C ILE A 29 -3.28 -19.30 30.13
N SER A 30 -2.80 -19.75 31.29
CA SER A 30 -1.40 -19.62 31.68
C SER A 30 -0.57 -20.58 30.83
N VAL A 31 0.01 -20.10 29.74
CA VAL A 31 1.01 -20.85 28.98
C VAL A 31 2.28 -20.88 29.80
N ARG A 32 2.54 -22.02 30.46
CA ARG A 32 3.79 -22.30 31.15
C ARG A 32 4.90 -22.48 30.10
N ALA A 33 5.71 -21.45 29.91
CA ALA A 33 6.93 -21.52 29.11
C ALA A 33 7.90 -22.54 29.74
N LYS A 34 8.04 -23.71 29.12
CA LYS A 34 9.15 -24.64 29.40
C LYS A 34 10.43 -24.03 28.83
N HIS A 35 11.21 -23.39 29.68
CA HIS A 35 12.61 -23.07 29.38
C HIS A 35 13.42 -24.36 29.54
N SER A 36 13.60 -25.11 28.45
CA SER A 36 14.66 -26.12 28.37
C SER A 36 15.97 -25.40 28.10
N GLY A 37 16.80 -25.30 29.12
CA GLY A 37 18.18 -24.88 28.98
C GLY A 37 18.92 -25.80 28.02
N ILE A 38 19.42 -25.23 26.93
CA ILE A 38 20.52 -25.82 26.17
C ILE A 38 21.78 -25.13 26.64
N GLU A 39 22.63 -25.91 27.31
CA GLU A 39 23.95 -25.49 27.74
C GLU A 39 24.80 -25.08 26.55
N SER A 40 25.55 -24.01 26.79
CA SER A 40 26.64 -23.48 25.99
C SER A 40 27.60 -24.56 25.51
N LEU A 41 27.69 -24.77 24.19
CA LEU A 41 28.91 -25.23 23.54
C LEU A 41 29.40 -24.12 22.60
N VAL A 42 30.13 -23.17 23.17
CA VAL A 42 30.97 -22.26 22.39
C VAL A 42 32.20 -23.07 21.95
N THR A 43 32.06 -23.85 20.88
CA THR A 43 33.22 -24.41 20.19
C THR A 43 33.91 -23.27 19.45
N SER A 44 35.03 -22.80 20.00
CA SER A 44 35.89 -21.79 19.39
C SER A 44 36.50 -22.31 18.09
N HIS A 45 35.77 -22.20 16.99
CA HIS A 45 36.36 -22.29 15.66
C HIS A 45 37.06 -20.96 15.36
N LYS A 46 38.39 -20.99 15.40
CA LYS A 46 39.29 -19.98 14.81
C LYS A 46 38.74 -19.53 13.45
N LEU A 47 38.19 -18.33 13.37
CA LEU A 47 38.09 -17.64 12.09
C LEU A 47 39.53 -17.32 11.66
N SER A 48 40.00 -18.00 10.62
CA SER A 48 41.06 -17.41 9.82
C SER A 48 40.47 -16.17 9.17
N ALA A 49 41.12 -15.02 9.38
CA ALA A 49 40.84 -13.79 8.68
C ALA A 49 41.24 -13.96 7.21
N GLY A 50 40.39 -14.66 6.45
CA GLY A 50 40.41 -14.70 5.00
C GLY A 50 39.82 -13.41 4.45
N MET A 51 40.65 -12.37 4.43
CA MET A 51 40.70 -11.34 3.37
C MET A 51 39.37 -11.04 2.65
N LEU A 52 38.44 -10.36 3.34
CA LEU A 52 37.43 -9.57 2.62
C LEU A 52 38.19 -8.56 1.76
N ARG A 53 38.06 -8.65 0.44
CA ARG A 53 38.44 -7.58 -0.47
C ARG A 53 37.47 -6.41 -0.24
N PRO A 54 37.89 -5.27 0.32
CA PRO A 54 37.15 -4.04 0.10
C PRO A 54 37.37 -3.65 -1.37
N ASP A 55 36.46 -2.85 -1.94
CA ASP A 55 36.53 -2.32 -3.30
C ASP A 55 35.97 -3.20 -4.42
N LYS A 56 34.67 -3.49 -4.34
CA LYS A 56 33.74 -3.10 -5.43
C LYS A 56 32.41 -2.64 -4.84
N MET A 57 32.45 -1.54 -4.08
CA MET A 57 31.32 -0.62 -4.17
C MET A 57 31.37 -0.06 -5.59
N VAL A 58 30.58 -0.63 -6.48
CA VAL A 58 30.18 0.09 -7.68
C VAL A 58 29.50 1.35 -7.16
N LYS A 59 30.25 2.46 -7.09
CA LYS A 59 29.66 3.78 -7.02
C LYS A 59 28.81 3.82 -8.28
N GLN A 60 27.52 3.58 -8.14
CA GLN A 60 26.58 3.95 -9.17
C GLN A 60 26.78 5.46 -9.33
N VAL A 61 27.51 5.82 -10.39
CA VAL A 61 27.70 7.22 -10.77
C VAL A 61 26.36 7.63 -11.36
N TYR A 62 25.40 7.86 -10.48
CA TYR A 62 24.28 8.71 -10.81
C TYR A 62 24.89 10.09 -11.05
N PRO A 63 24.77 10.65 -12.27
CA PRO A 63 25.21 12.02 -12.51
C PRO A 63 24.52 12.90 -11.48
N LYS A 64 25.28 13.74 -10.76
CA LYS A 64 24.69 14.69 -9.81
C LYS A 64 23.61 15.48 -10.57
N PRO A 65 22.34 15.44 -10.14
CA PRO A 65 21.28 16.17 -10.82
C PRO A 65 21.60 17.67 -10.81
N LYS A 66 21.29 18.34 -11.91
CA LYS A 66 21.44 19.80 -12.02
C LYS A 66 20.50 20.44 -10.98
N PRO A 67 20.94 21.41 -10.17
CA PRO A 67 20.18 21.94 -9.03
C PRO A 67 18.87 22.72 -9.31
N SER A 68 18.12 22.45 -10.39
CA SER A 68 16.96 23.29 -10.74
C SER A 68 15.75 22.61 -11.38
N GLU A 69 15.73 21.28 -11.57
CA GLU A 69 14.56 20.59 -12.15
C GLU A 69 14.01 19.55 -11.16
N PRO A 70 12.69 19.49 -10.92
CA PRO A 70 12.09 18.42 -10.13
C PRO A 70 12.43 17.06 -10.73
N GLU A 71 12.86 16.13 -9.90
CA GLU A 71 13.29 14.80 -10.37
C GLU A 71 12.07 13.92 -10.65
N GLU A 72 12.10 13.24 -11.79
CA GLU A 72 11.12 12.25 -12.20
C GLU A 72 11.72 10.85 -12.07
N GLY A 73 10.87 9.87 -11.80
CA GLY A 73 11.28 8.47 -11.76
C GLY A 73 11.60 7.93 -13.16
N PRO A 74 12.06 6.67 -13.26
CA PRO A 74 12.11 5.98 -14.54
C PRO A 74 10.75 6.05 -15.25
N PRO A 75 10.72 6.25 -16.58
CA PRO A 75 9.45 6.32 -17.30
C PRO A 75 8.75 4.96 -17.29
N ILE A 76 7.43 4.95 -17.12
CA ILE A 76 6.61 3.74 -17.33
C ILE A 76 6.75 3.30 -18.79
N THR A 77 7.22 2.08 -19.01
CA THR A 77 7.54 1.52 -20.32
C THR A 77 6.45 0.60 -20.87
N THR A 78 5.64 0.02 -19.99
CA THR A 78 4.48 -0.79 -20.38
C THR A 78 3.29 0.08 -20.83
N THR A 79 2.49 -0.48 -21.73
CA THR A 79 1.21 0.10 -22.17
C THR A 79 0.05 -0.59 -21.48
N SER A 80 -1.06 0.10 -21.34
CA SER A 80 -2.25 -0.38 -20.62
C SER A 80 -3.18 -1.15 -21.55
N GLY A 81 -3.74 -2.26 -21.06
CA GLY A 81 -4.85 -2.95 -21.70
C GLY A 81 -6.21 -2.39 -21.28
N PRO A 82 -7.31 -2.88 -21.86
CA PRO A 82 -8.66 -2.43 -21.52
C PRO A 82 -9.03 -2.68 -20.05
N ASP A 83 -8.52 -3.77 -19.46
CA ASP A 83 -8.84 -4.15 -18.08
C ASP A 83 -8.07 -3.30 -17.07
N GLU A 84 -6.79 -2.97 -17.33
CA GLU A 84 -6.03 -2.00 -16.53
C GLU A 84 -6.69 -0.62 -16.54
N MET A 85 -7.13 -0.16 -17.72
CA MET A 85 -7.86 1.10 -17.87
C MET A 85 -9.16 1.10 -17.05
N ALA A 86 -9.91 0.01 -17.10
CA ALA A 86 -11.19 -0.10 -16.40
C ALA A 86 -11.00 -0.17 -14.87
N LEU A 87 -9.99 -0.88 -14.38
CA LEU A 87 -9.64 -0.88 -12.96
C LEU A 87 -9.18 0.51 -12.51
N ALA A 88 -8.29 1.16 -13.25
CA ALA A 88 -7.79 2.49 -12.90
C ALA A 88 -8.89 3.55 -12.86
N ALA A 89 -9.84 3.52 -13.81
CA ALA A 89 -11.01 4.39 -13.79
C ALA A 89 -11.90 4.15 -12.54
N HIS A 90 -12.08 2.89 -12.14
CA HIS A 90 -12.80 2.54 -10.91
C HIS A 90 -12.08 3.09 -9.66
N LEU A 91 -10.77 2.87 -9.54
CA LEU A 91 -9.95 3.38 -8.43
C LEU A 91 -10.00 4.92 -8.36
N GLN A 92 -9.93 5.60 -9.51
CA GLN A 92 -10.06 7.05 -9.62
C GLN A 92 -11.42 7.54 -9.14
N SER A 93 -12.51 6.84 -9.50
CA SER A 93 -13.87 7.19 -9.05
C SER A 93 -14.02 7.12 -7.52
N LEU A 94 -13.25 6.23 -6.88
CA LEU A 94 -13.20 6.04 -5.43
C LEU A 94 -12.20 6.96 -4.72
N LYS A 95 -11.46 7.80 -5.47
CA LYS A 95 -10.38 8.67 -4.93
C LYS A 95 -9.34 7.87 -4.15
N VAL A 96 -9.02 6.68 -4.66
CA VAL A 96 -7.92 5.86 -4.15
C VAL A 96 -6.60 6.58 -4.40
N LYS A 97 -5.75 6.64 -3.38
CA LYS A 97 -4.42 7.25 -3.48
C LYS A 97 -3.33 6.20 -3.42
N MET A 98 -2.28 6.41 -4.21
CA MET A 98 -1.01 5.71 -4.05
C MET A 98 0.04 6.70 -3.58
N TYR A 99 0.64 6.41 -2.43
CA TYR A 99 1.75 7.16 -1.87
C TYR A 99 3.06 6.50 -2.27
N GLY A 100 3.95 7.25 -2.89
CA GLY A 100 5.25 6.74 -3.34
C GLY A 100 6.33 7.80 -3.34
N VAL A 101 7.48 7.43 -3.89
CA VAL A 101 8.59 8.34 -4.17
C VAL A 101 9.18 8.02 -5.53
N TYR A 102 9.59 9.03 -6.29
CA TYR A 102 10.02 8.88 -7.69
C TYR A 102 11.20 7.89 -7.88
N TRP A 103 12.07 7.75 -6.89
CA TRP A 103 13.26 6.88 -6.94
C TRP A 103 13.00 5.45 -6.45
N CYS A 104 11.78 5.12 -6.04
CA CYS A 104 11.44 3.83 -5.43
C CYS A 104 11.19 2.76 -6.52
N PRO A 105 12.02 1.70 -6.59
CA PRO A 105 11.89 0.67 -7.63
C PRO A 105 10.58 -0.13 -7.50
N TYR A 106 10.11 -0.37 -6.28
CA TYR A 106 8.81 -1.02 -6.04
C TYR A 106 7.62 -0.14 -6.43
N CYS A 107 7.77 1.18 -6.35
CA CYS A 107 6.76 2.13 -6.78
C CYS A 107 6.67 2.11 -8.30
N HIS A 108 7.81 2.18 -8.98
CA HIS A 108 7.86 2.02 -10.43
C HIS A 108 7.33 0.66 -10.89
N ALA A 109 7.63 -0.44 -10.19
CA ALA A 109 7.05 -1.75 -10.51
C ALA A 109 5.53 -1.79 -10.35
N GLN A 110 4.97 -1.08 -9.36
CA GLN A 110 3.52 -0.92 -9.21
C GLN A 110 2.91 -0.12 -10.37
N GLU A 111 3.60 0.91 -10.86
CA GLU A 111 3.18 1.71 -12.02
C GLU A 111 3.17 0.87 -13.30
N GLU A 112 4.20 0.06 -13.51
CA GLU A 112 4.32 -0.86 -14.64
C GLU A 112 3.22 -1.94 -14.66
N LEU A 113 2.64 -2.29 -13.51
CA LEU A 113 1.47 -3.19 -13.49
C LEU A 113 0.25 -2.59 -14.17
N PHE A 114 0.06 -1.28 -14.08
CA PHE A 114 -1.05 -0.58 -14.75
C PHE A 114 -0.71 -0.23 -16.19
N GLY A 115 0.54 0.12 -16.46
CA GLY A 115 0.92 0.74 -17.72
C GLY A 115 0.62 2.23 -17.75
N LYS A 116 1.22 2.90 -18.74
CA LYS A 116 1.31 4.36 -18.81
C LYS A 116 -0.05 5.07 -18.79
N GLU A 117 -1.01 4.60 -19.60
CA GLU A 117 -2.32 5.23 -19.78
C GLU A 117 -3.22 5.05 -18.55
N ALA A 118 -3.27 3.84 -17.98
CA ALA A 118 -4.10 3.54 -16.83
C ALA A 118 -3.54 4.20 -15.57
N PHE A 119 -2.21 4.15 -15.38
CA PHE A 119 -1.58 4.79 -14.22
C PHE A 119 -1.79 6.31 -14.20
N ALA A 120 -1.89 6.96 -15.37
CA ALA A 120 -2.20 8.39 -15.46
C ALA A 120 -3.57 8.78 -14.86
N LEU A 121 -4.47 7.80 -14.62
CA LEU A 121 -5.74 8.02 -13.92
C LEU A 121 -5.61 7.94 -12.39
N ILE A 122 -4.55 7.32 -11.88
CA ILE A 122 -4.36 7.06 -10.45
C ILE A 122 -3.93 8.36 -9.74
N GLU A 123 -4.50 8.61 -8.57
CA GLU A 123 -4.10 9.72 -7.71
C GLU A 123 -2.79 9.37 -6.99
N TYR A 124 -1.65 9.63 -7.65
CA TYR A 124 -0.32 9.43 -7.10
C TYR A 124 0.12 10.64 -6.25
N ILE A 125 0.57 10.38 -5.02
CA ILE A 125 1.09 11.37 -4.08
C ILE A 125 2.60 11.17 -3.94
N GLU A 126 3.37 12.07 -4.54
CA GLU A 126 4.83 12.10 -4.43
C GLU A 126 5.26 12.57 -3.05
N CYS A 127 5.91 11.70 -2.28
CA CYS A 127 6.29 11.95 -0.90
C CYS A 127 7.71 12.51 -0.73
N ASP A 128 8.58 12.43 -1.72
CA ASP A 128 9.91 13.02 -1.68
C ASP A 128 9.86 14.48 -2.13
N ARG A 129 10.43 15.37 -1.31
CA ARG A 129 10.43 16.83 -1.59
C ARG A 129 11.14 17.21 -2.89
N ASN A 130 12.02 16.37 -3.40
CA ASN A 130 12.77 16.61 -4.64
C ASN A 130 12.02 16.10 -5.88
N GLY A 131 10.96 15.30 -5.69
CA GLY A 131 10.15 14.78 -6.77
C GLY A 131 9.27 15.83 -7.43
N LYS A 132 8.84 15.56 -8.66
CA LYS A 132 7.88 16.41 -9.37
C LYS A 132 6.53 16.46 -8.65
N ASN A 133 5.98 17.68 -8.51
CA ASN A 133 4.71 17.94 -7.83
C ASN A 133 4.66 17.35 -6.40
N ALA A 134 5.78 17.39 -5.69
CA ALA A 134 5.93 16.81 -4.36
C ALA A 134 4.90 17.32 -3.33
N GLN A 135 4.38 16.39 -2.54
CA GLN A 135 3.39 16.62 -1.48
C GLN A 135 3.81 15.96 -0.14
N PRO A 136 5.04 16.18 0.37
CA PRO A 136 5.55 15.50 1.57
C PRO A 136 4.71 15.73 2.84
N LYS A 137 4.06 16.91 2.94
CA LYS A 137 3.16 17.22 4.06
C LYS A 137 1.90 16.34 4.07
N VAL A 138 1.39 15.98 2.89
CA VAL A 138 0.24 15.08 2.75
C VAL A 138 0.62 13.69 3.23
N CYS A 139 1.80 13.20 2.84
CA CYS A 139 2.31 11.90 3.28
C CYS A 139 2.58 11.84 4.78
N SER A 140 3.17 12.91 5.35
CA SER A 140 3.41 12.99 6.80
C SER A 140 2.09 13.02 7.59
N ALA A 141 1.09 13.76 7.13
CA ALA A 141 -0.22 13.80 7.77
C ALA A 141 -0.95 12.45 7.70
N ALA A 142 -0.74 11.68 6.62
CA ALA A 142 -1.26 10.32 6.46
C ALA A 142 -0.42 9.24 7.17
N ASN A 143 0.66 9.60 7.88
CA ASN A 143 1.56 8.69 8.59
C ASN A 143 2.12 7.56 7.68
N ILE A 144 2.51 7.91 6.45
CA ILE A 144 3.12 6.96 5.51
C ILE A 144 4.51 6.57 6.00
N THR A 145 4.74 5.27 6.18
CA THR A 145 6.00 4.70 6.74
C THR A 145 6.77 3.82 5.76
N GLY A 146 6.22 3.58 4.57
CA GLY A 146 6.85 2.77 3.52
C GLY A 146 6.19 3.01 2.17
N TYR A 147 6.89 2.64 1.10
CA TYR A 147 6.46 2.88 -0.28
C TYR A 147 6.53 1.59 -1.12
N PRO A 148 5.59 1.40 -2.07
CA PRO A 148 4.36 2.18 -2.20
C PRO A 148 3.40 1.89 -1.01
N THR A 149 2.46 2.78 -0.76
CA THR A 149 1.32 2.53 0.13
C THR A 149 0.05 2.98 -0.56
N TRP A 150 -0.98 2.13 -0.58
CA TRP A 150 -2.30 2.44 -1.11
C TRP A 150 -3.27 2.81 0.00
N GLU A 151 -4.03 3.88 -0.18
CA GLU A 151 -5.18 4.22 0.66
C GLU A 151 -6.47 3.94 -0.11
N ILE A 152 -7.21 2.92 0.33
CA ILE A 152 -8.48 2.50 -0.28
C ILE A 152 -9.56 2.52 0.78
N LYS A 153 -10.55 3.42 0.63
CA LYS A 153 -11.68 3.58 1.58
C LYS A 153 -11.19 3.75 3.04
N GLY A 154 -10.09 4.49 3.23
CA GLY A 154 -9.48 4.75 4.54
C GLY A 154 -8.63 3.61 5.12
N THR A 155 -8.48 2.48 4.40
CA THR A 155 -7.58 1.39 4.78
C THR A 155 -6.26 1.52 4.03
N PHE A 156 -5.14 1.30 4.73
CA PHE A 156 -3.79 1.42 4.17
C PHE A 156 -3.19 0.04 3.86
N TYR A 157 -2.75 -0.15 2.61
CA TYR A 157 -2.10 -1.37 2.12
C TYR A 157 -0.66 -1.03 1.73
N ARG A 158 0.31 -1.57 2.46
CA ARG A 158 1.74 -1.26 2.24
C ARG A 158 2.37 -2.27 1.28
N GLY A 159 3.34 -1.78 0.50
CA GLY A 159 4.03 -2.55 -0.51
C GLY A 159 3.25 -2.62 -1.82
N VAL A 160 3.88 -3.22 -2.82
CA VAL A 160 3.23 -3.49 -4.10
C VAL A 160 1.98 -4.33 -3.88
N GLN A 161 0.89 -3.94 -4.53
CA GLN A 161 -0.36 -4.65 -4.62
C GLN A 161 -0.55 -5.09 -6.07
N LEU A 162 -0.83 -6.37 -6.29
CA LEU A 162 -1.24 -6.87 -7.59
C LEU A 162 -2.58 -6.24 -8.00
N LEU A 163 -2.84 -6.16 -9.30
CA LEU A 163 -4.09 -5.56 -9.79
C LEU A 163 -5.34 -6.31 -9.31
N ASP A 164 -5.25 -7.63 -9.14
CA ASP A 164 -6.30 -8.43 -8.50
C ASP A 164 -6.54 -8.03 -7.03
N GLU A 165 -5.48 -7.76 -6.27
CA GLU A 165 -5.58 -7.34 -4.86
C GLU A 165 -6.20 -5.94 -4.74
N LEU A 166 -5.84 -5.02 -5.65
CA LEU A 166 -6.47 -3.70 -5.74
C LEU A 166 -7.93 -3.80 -6.18
N ALA A 167 -8.26 -4.72 -7.09
CA ALA A 167 -9.63 -5.00 -7.49
C ALA A 167 -10.46 -5.50 -6.30
N ASP A 168 -9.93 -6.43 -5.51
CA ASP A 168 -10.59 -6.95 -4.31
C ASP A 168 -10.77 -5.86 -3.24
N ALA A 169 -9.71 -5.14 -2.89
CA ALA A 169 -9.75 -4.10 -1.87
C ALA A 169 -10.70 -2.95 -2.23
N SER A 170 -10.83 -2.62 -3.52
CA SER A 170 -11.72 -1.58 -4.02
C SER A 170 -13.16 -2.07 -4.27
N GLY A 171 -13.39 -3.38 -4.28
CA GLY A 171 -14.68 -4.00 -4.64
C GLY A 171 -14.99 -3.95 -6.14
N TYR A 172 -13.98 -3.86 -7.00
CA TYR A 172 -14.12 -3.89 -8.44
C TYR A 172 -14.68 -5.23 -8.94
N GLN A 173 -15.70 -5.16 -9.80
CA GLN A 173 -16.45 -6.31 -10.33
C GLN A 173 -16.29 -6.51 -11.85
N GLY A 174 -15.41 -5.72 -12.50
CA GLY A 174 -15.17 -5.84 -13.93
C GLY A 174 -14.22 -6.98 -14.30
N SER A 175 -13.86 -7.04 -15.58
CA SER A 175 -12.91 -8.03 -16.10
C SER A 175 -11.52 -7.84 -15.48
N ARG A 176 -10.83 -8.96 -15.21
CA ARG A 176 -9.53 -9.01 -14.54
C ARG A 176 -8.47 -9.71 -15.38
N ASN A 177 -8.58 -9.66 -16.70
CA ASN A 177 -7.58 -10.23 -17.61
C ASN A 177 -6.39 -9.28 -17.73
N PHE A 178 -5.78 -8.95 -16.60
CA PHE A 178 -4.64 -8.05 -16.53
C PHE A 178 -3.42 -8.69 -17.19
N GLN A 179 -2.82 -7.96 -18.15
CA GLN A 179 -1.78 -8.47 -19.03
C GLN A 179 -0.38 -8.42 -18.38
N HIS A 180 -0.17 -7.52 -17.41
CA HIS A 180 1.12 -7.37 -16.72
C HIS A 180 1.19 -8.24 -15.46
N LYS A 181 2.38 -8.76 -15.17
CA LYS A 181 2.67 -9.54 -13.96
C LYS A 181 3.78 -8.85 -13.19
N PHE A 182 3.71 -8.95 -11.87
CA PHE A 182 4.72 -8.35 -11.02
C PHE A 182 6.04 -9.11 -11.18
N VAL A 183 7.11 -8.35 -11.40
CA VAL A 183 8.49 -8.82 -11.40
C VAL A 183 9.19 -8.10 -10.26
N ASP A 184 9.74 -8.85 -9.32
CA ASP A 184 10.41 -8.28 -8.15
C ASP A 184 11.73 -7.62 -8.55
N PRO A 185 11.90 -6.29 -8.36
CA PRO A 185 13.13 -5.58 -8.72
C PRO A 185 14.40 -6.05 -8.00
N GLU A 186 14.29 -6.89 -6.96
CA GLU A 186 15.43 -7.49 -6.27
C GLU A 186 15.91 -8.83 -6.85
N GLN A 187 15.10 -9.52 -7.67
CA GLN A 187 15.45 -10.87 -8.16
C GLN A 187 16.54 -10.91 -9.25
N ASP A 188 16.89 -9.77 -9.83
CA ASP A 188 17.91 -9.65 -10.90
C ASP A 188 19.26 -9.07 -10.42
N LYS A 189 19.52 -9.06 -9.11
CA LYS A 189 20.78 -8.59 -8.49
C LYS A 189 21.57 -9.73 -7.85
#